data_AF-A0A199UCY7-F1
#
_entry.id   AF-A0A199UCY7-F1
#
_cell.length_a   1.000
_cell.length_b   1.000
_cell.length_c   1.000
_cell.angle_alpha   90.00
_cell.angle_beta   90.00
_cell.angle_gamma   90.00
#
_symmetry.space_group_name_H-M   'P 1'
#
loop_
_entity.id
_entity.type
_entity.pdbx_description
1 polymer ?
#
loop_
_entity_poly.entity_id
_entity_poly.type
_entity_poly.pdbx_seq_one_letter_code
_entity_poly.pdbx_strand_id
1 'polypeptide(L)'
;MEQYWDDDLLIAAQSDLWNHLFVFLKSMSLKCAVELGIPDAIHRHGGPTSVPDLVAALDLPAARLPQLRRLMRMLAFSRIFTRQTSEDAAGGEEEDLYGLTPTSRLLVDDAGGRRSLAPFVRSMFDPVLMAPSLRLGDWFKETDGIATPFEALYGSNIWGVTSRNPEFNAAFNEGMAADGRFIMDVVVRKCGHVFCRLRSLVDVGGGTGTAARAIAEAFPDVKCAVLDLPQVVQGLPADGPWVLHDWDDEDCVRILRRCKEAIPPREAGGKVIVIEPVIGSSPEEKSTVAQLFIDMWMMIQAGGRERDELEWRKIFTKAGFSDYKIVATLGFRSVIEQKIMEQYWDDDLLIAAQSDLWNHLFVFLKSMSLKCAVELGIPDAIHRHGGPTSVPDLVAALNLPAARLPPLRCLMRMLAFSRLFTRQTSEAAGGGEDEDLYGLTPTSRLLVDDSGGRRSLAPFVRSMFDPVLMAPSLR
;
A
#
# COMPACT_ATOMS: atom_id res chain seq x y z
N MET A 1 10.25 34.51 16.36
CA MET A 1 11.23 34.73 15.29
C MET A 1 10.59 34.28 13.99
N GLU A 2 10.00 35.21 13.24
CA GLU A 2 9.50 34.92 11.88
C GLU A 2 10.71 34.65 11.00
N GLN A 3 10.93 33.39 10.67
CA GLN A 3 11.91 32.99 9.67
C GLN A 3 11.33 33.46 8.33
N TYR A 4 11.84 34.57 7.78
CA TYR A 4 11.46 35.06 6.46
C TYR A 4 11.86 33.99 5.44
N TRP A 5 10.85 33.38 4.82
CA TRP A 5 11.02 32.47 3.70
C TRP A 5 11.37 33.31 2.48
N ASP A 6 12.47 33.00 1.81
CA ASP A 6 12.74 33.58 0.49
C ASP A 6 11.72 33.05 -0.53
N ASP A 7 11.40 33.85 -1.55
CA ASP A 7 10.36 33.56 -2.53
C ASP A 7 10.61 32.24 -3.26
N ASP A 8 11.87 31.89 -3.53
CA ASP A 8 12.28 30.62 -4.14
C ASP A 8 11.87 29.41 -3.29
N LEU A 9 12.01 29.51 -1.97
CA LEU A 9 11.66 28.44 -1.04
C LEU A 9 10.13 28.29 -0.93
N LEU A 10 9.38 29.39 -1.02
CA LEU A 10 7.91 29.36 -1.07
C LEU A 10 7.39 28.72 -2.36
N ILE A 11 7.99 29.04 -3.51
CA ILE A 11 7.61 28.46 -4.81
C ILE A 11 7.91 26.95 -4.84
N ALA A 12 9.05 26.53 -4.29
CA ALA A 12 9.39 25.12 -4.16
C ALA A 12 8.40 24.38 -3.25
N ALA A 13 8.12 24.93 -2.06
CA ALA A 13 7.16 24.37 -1.12
C ALA A 13 5.74 24.31 -1.70
N GLN A 14 5.33 25.32 -2.46
CA GLN A 14 4.05 25.31 -3.17
C GLN A 14 4.00 24.18 -4.20
N SER A 15 5.06 24.00 -4.99
CA SER A 15 5.14 22.91 -5.98
C SER A 15 5.02 21.54 -5.32
N ASP A 16 5.68 21.34 -4.18
CA ASP A 16 5.57 20.12 -3.39
C ASP A 16 4.14 19.88 -2.88
N LEU A 17 3.47 20.93 -2.39
CA LEU A 17 2.07 20.83 -1.96
C LEU A 17 1.15 20.43 -3.11
N TRP A 18 1.31 21.02 -4.29
CA TRP A 18 0.54 20.67 -5.49
C TRP A 18 0.78 19.21 -5.91
N ASN A 19 2.01 18.73 -5.82
CA ASN A 19 2.31 17.33 -6.07
C ASN A 19 1.52 16.42 -5.13
N HIS A 20 1.50 16.69 -3.81
CA HIS A 20 0.70 15.89 -2.87
C HIS A 20 -0.80 15.96 -3.14
N LEU A 21 -1.30 17.14 -3.54
CA LEU A 21 -2.71 17.35 -3.81
C LEU A 21 -3.21 16.54 -5.02
N PHE A 22 -2.44 16.53 -6.11
CA PHE A 22 -2.85 15.94 -7.39
C PHE A 22 -2.30 14.54 -7.65
N VAL A 23 -1.48 13.97 -6.76
CA VAL A 23 -0.84 12.68 -7.00
C VAL A 23 -1.85 11.52 -7.15
N PHE A 24 -3.07 11.63 -6.61
CA PHE A 24 -4.15 10.66 -6.85
C PHE A 24 -4.46 10.44 -8.35
N LEU A 25 -4.20 11.44 -9.20
CA LEU A 25 -4.39 11.31 -10.64
C LEU A 25 -3.47 10.25 -11.26
N LYS A 26 -2.33 9.92 -10.63
CA LYS A 26 -1.50 8.78 -11.06
C LYS A 26 -2.23 7.46 -10.86
N SER A 27 -2.85 7.27 -9.69
CA SER A 27 -3.66 6.10 -9.38
C SER A 27 -4.86 5.98 -10.34
N MET A 28 -5.58 7.08 -10.58
CA MET A 28 -6.73 7.08 -11.48
C MET A 28 -6.33 6.87 -12.96
N SER A 29 -5.14 7.35 -13.35
CA SER A 29 -4.61 7.08 -14.69
C SER A 29 -4.29 5.59 -14.87
N LEU A 30 -3.68 4.95 -13.85
CA LEU A 30 -3.42 3.52 -13.86
C LEU A 30 -4.72 2.70 -13.91
N LYS A 31 -5.70 3.05 -13.08
CA LYS A 31 -7.05 2.47 -13.10
C LYS A 31 -7.62 2.49 -14.52
N CYS A 32 -7.64 3.67 -15.13
CA CYS A 32 -8.17 3.87 -16.48
C CYS A 32 -7.42 3.02 -17.51
N ALA A 33 -6.09 2.92 -17.43
CA ALA A 33 -5.31 2.11 -18.36
C ALA A 33 -5.65 0.61 -18.28
N VAL A 34 -5.91 0.08 -17.07
CA VAL A 34 -6.30 -1.32 -16.84
C VAL A 34 -7.74 -1.60 -17.25
N GLU A 35 -8.66 -0.66 -17.00
CA GLU A 35 -10.06 -0.75 -17.43
C GLU A 35 -10.20 -0.70 -18.95
N LEU A 36 -9.40 0.14 -19.61
CA LEU A 36 -9.38 0.24 -21.07
C LEU A 36 -8.61 -0.90 -21.73
N GLY A 37 -7.88 -1.75 -21.01
CA GLY A 37 -7.07 -2.84 -21.59
C GLY A 37 -5.86 -2.33 -22.39
N ILE A 38 -5.30 -1.16 -22.04
CA ILE A 38 -4.13 -0.59 -22.73
C ILE A 38 -2.91 -1.52 -22.68
N PRO A 39 -2.55 -2.15 -21.54
CA PRO A 39 -1.43 -3.10 -21.51
C PRO A 39 -1.58 -4.24 -22.51
N ASP A 40 -2.78 -4.82 -22.59
CA ASP A 40 -3.09 -5.93 -23.50
C ASP A 40 -3.08 -5.49 -24.96
N ALA A 41 -3.55 -4.27 -25.26
CA ALA A 41 -3.49 -3.73 -26.62
C ALA A 41 -2.05 -3.56 -27.12
N ILE A 42 -1.18 -2.97 -26.30
CA ILE A 42 0.25 -2.82 -26.64
C ILE A 42 0.92 -4.20 -26.77
N HIS A 43 0.58 -5.15 -25.87
CA HIS A 43 1.11 -6.50 -25.94
C HIS A 43 0.71 -7.21 -27.24
N ARG A 44 -0.59 -7.18 -27.60
CA ARG A 44 -1.13 -7.78 -28.82
C ARG A 44 -0.55 -7.14 -30.09
N HIS A 45 -0.26 -5.85 -30.05
CA HIS A 45 0.40 -5.14 -31.15
C HIS A 45 1.84 -5.62 -31.37
N GLY A 46 2.50 -6.20 -30.36
CA GLY A 46 3.84 -6.79 -30.48
C GLY A 46 5.00 -5.80 -30.37
N GLY A 47 4.75 -4.55 -29.99
CA GLY A 47 5.78 -3.51 -29.87
C GLY A 47 5.23 -2.14 -29.46
N PRO A 48 6.09 -1.11 -29.32
CA PRO A 48 5.66 0.25 -29.04
C PRO A 48 4.56 0.69 -30.01
N THR A 49 3.45 1.20 -29.45
CA THR A 49 2.20 1.47 -30.18
C THR A 49 1.88 2.97 -30.14
N SER A 50 1.42 3.52 -31.26
CA SER A 50 0.98 4.92 -31.34
C SER A 50 -0.37 5.13 -30.62
N VAL A 51 -0.69 6.37 -30.25
CA VAL A 51 -2.02 6.65 -29.66
C VAL A 51 -3.16 6.42 -30.65
N PRO A 52 -3.08 6.79 -31.94
CA PRO A 52 -4.08 6.43 -32.93
C PRO A 52 -4.30 4.91 -33.05
N ASP A 53 -3.23 4.12 -33.05
CA ASP A 53 -3.33 2.65 -33.10
C ASP A 53 -3.98 2.09 -31.83
N LEU A 54 -3.69 2.69 -30.66
CA LEU A 54 -4.40 2.33 -29.42
C LEU A 54 -5.88 2.68 -29.47
N VAL A 55 -6.25 3.84 -30.01
CA VAL A 55 -7.67 4.20 -30.19
C VAL A 55 -8.38 3.16 -31.06
N ALA A 56 -7.74 2.73 -32.15
CA ALA A 56 -8.28 1.70 -33.04
C ALA A 56 -8.35 0.31 -32.37
N ALA A 57 -7.27 -0.13 -31.72
CA ALA A 57 -7.17 -1.45 -31.09
C ALA A 57 -8.10 -1.65 -29.88
N LEU A 58 -8.56 -0.54 -29.29
CA LEU A 58 -9.46 -0.49 -28.14
C LEU A 58 -10.90 -0.08 -28.51
N ASP A 59 -11.19 0.06 -29.81
CA ASP A 59 -12.49 0.52 -30.33
C ASP A 59 -12.99 1.82 -29.67
N LEU A 60 -12.08 2.76 -29.40
CA LEU A 60 -12.41 4.04 -28.76
C LEU A 60 -12.89 5.07 -29.79
N PRO A 61 -13.81 6.00 -29.42
CA PRO A 61 -14.22 7.06 -30.33
C PRO A 61 -13.04 7.96 -30.71
N ALA A 62 -12.84 8.22 -32.00
CA ALA A 62 -11.74 9.07 -32.50
C ALA A 62 -11.68 10.47 -31.82
N ALA A 63 -12.83 11.00 -31.38
CA ALA A 63 -12.91 12.24 -30.62
C ALA A 63 -12.20 12.21 -29.25
N ARG A 64 -11.82 11.03 -28.74
CA ARG A 64 -11.09 10.83 -27.48
C ARG A 64 -9.57 10.85 -27.64
N LEU A 65 -9.07 10.91 -28.87
CA LEU A 65 -7.64 10.87 -29.18
C LEU A 65 -6.82 11.94 -28.43
N PRO A 66 -7.24 13.23 -28.34
CA PRO A 66 -6.50 14.22 -27.55
C PRO A 66 -6.43 13.89 -26.06
N GLN A 67 -7.48 13.31 -25.49
CA GLN A 67 -7.54 12.93 -24.08
C GLN A 67 -6.66 11.70 -23.81
N LEU A 68 -6.68 10.70 -24.70
CA LEU A 68 -5.82 9.53 -24.58
C LEU A 68 -4.34 9.92 -24.69
N ARG A 69 -3.97 10.88 -25.55
CA ARG A 69 -2.61 11.43 -25.60
C ARG A 69 -2.18 12.06 -24.25
N ARG A 70 -3.09 12.72 -23.53
CA ARG A 70 -2.79 13.27 -22.19
C ARG A 70 -2.61 12.16 -21.15
N LEU A 71 -3.49 11.16 -21.17
CA LEU A 71 -3.43 10.00 -20.28
C LEU A 71 -2.10 9.23 -20.47
N MET A 72 -1.74 8.91 -21.71
CA MET A 72 -0.52 8.16 -22.02
C MET A 72 0.75 8.91 -21.64
N ARG A 73 0.80 10.24 -21.81
CA ARG A 73 1.91 11.05 -21.29
C ARG A 73 2.04 10.99 -19.78
N MET A 74 0.92 11.03 -19.03
CA MET A 74 0.94 10.89 -17.57
C MET A 74 1.42 9.50 -17.14
N LEU A 75 0.96 8.45 -17.82
CA LEU A 75 1.36 7.07 -17.53
C LEU A 75 2.84 6.83 -17.86
N ALA A 76 3.35 7.43 -18.94
CA ALA A 76 4.77 7.37 -19.28
C ALA A 76 5.64 8.18 -18.31
N PHE A 77 5.21 9.39 -17.92
CA PHE A 77 5.86 10.16 -16.87
C PHE A 77 5.91 9.40 -15.53
N SER A 78 4.84 8.65 -15.25
CA SER A 78 4.74 7.74 -14.11
C SER A 78 5.53 6.43 -14.29
N ARG A 79 6.23 6.24 -15.41
CA ARG A 79 7.03 5.03 -15.73
C ARG A 79 6.22 3.73 -15.84
N ILE A 80 4.89 3.83 -16.00
CA ILE A 80 4.03 2.68 -16.30
C ILE A 80 4.22 2.24 -17.75
N PHE A 81 4.44 3.16 -18.69
CA PHE A 81 4.81 2.86 -20.07
C PHE A 81 6.11 3.57 -20.45
N THR A 82 6.83 3.07 -21.45
CA THR A 82 7.89 3.83 -22.10
C THR A 82 7.26 4.83 -23.07
N ARG A 83 7.99 5.91 -23.38
CA ARG A 83 7.64 6.85 -24.44
C ARG A 83 8.88 7.04 -25.32
N GLN A 84 8.70 6.86 -26.62
CA GLN A 84 9.72 7.02 -27.65
C GLN A 84 9.15 7.92 -28.75
N THR A 85 9.94 8.84 -29.27
CA THR A 85 9.54 9.64 -30.43
C THR A 85 9.96 8.89 -31.69
N SER A 86 9.04 8.66 -32.62
CA SER A 86 9.37 8.07 -33.92
C SER A 86 9.84 9.16 -34.88
N GLU A 87 11.07 9.05 -35.38
CA GLU A 87 11.61 9.91 -36.45
C GLU A 87 11.15 9.47 -37.86
N ASP A 88 10.67 8.23 -38.00
CA ASP A 88 10.33 7.58 -39.28
C ASP A 88 8.84 7.68 -39.67
N ALA A 89 8.08 8.60 -39.06
CA ALA A 89 6.68 8.78 -39.42
C ALA A 89 6.56 9.24 -40.89
N ALA A 90 6.04 8.36 -41.75
CA ALA A 90 5.75 8.65 -43.15
C ALA A 90 4.72 9.80 -43.24
N GLY A 91 5.21 11.04 -43.28
CA GLY A 91 4.38 12.25 -43.18
C GLY A 91 5.05 13.43 -42.48
N GLY A 92 6.18 13.23 -41.77
CA GLY A 92 6.94 14.32 -41.14
C GLY A 92 6.34 14.87 -39.84
N GLU A 93 5.30 14.23 -39.28
CA GLU A 93 4.80 14.54 -37.94
C GLU A 93 5.43 13.60 -36.92
N GLU A 94 6.15 14.15 -35.93
CA GLU A 94 6.67 13.39 -34.80
C GLU A 94 5.52 12.68 -34.07
N GLU A 95 5.58 11.35 -33.98
CA GLU A 95 4.59 10.57 -33.27
C GLU A 95 5.20 9.86 -32.06
N ASP A 96 4.54 10.03 -30.90
CA ASP A 96 4.89 9.32 -29.67
C ASP A 96 4.44 7.86 -29.74
N LEU A 97 5.38 6.93 -29.62
CA LEU A 97 5.15 5.51 -29.45
C LEU A 97 5.27 5.13 -27.97
N TYR A 98 4.34 4.27 -27.50
CA TYR A 98 4.27 3.82 -26.12
C TYR A 98 4.49 2.32 -26.01
N GLY A 99 5.47 1.90 -25.21
CA GLY A 99 5.81 0.49 -24.99
C GLY A 99 5.60 0.04 -23.55
N LEU A 100 5.55 -1.27 -23.34
CA LEU A 100 5.44 -1.86 -22.01
C LEU A 100 6.75 -1.73 -21.22
N THR A 101 6.64 -1.37 -19.95
CA THR A 101 7.70 -1.48 -18.93
C THR A 101 7.54 -2.79 -18.15
N PRO A 102 8.51 -3.20 -17.30
CA PRO A 102 8.29 -4.33 -16.40
C PRO A 102 7.01 -4.21 -15.55
N THR A 103 6.67 -3.00 -15.09
CA THR A 103 5.44 -2.74 -14.31
C THR A 103 4.17 -2.93 -15.13
N SER A 104 4.07 -2.38 -16.35
CA SER A 104 2.87 -2.61 -17.18
C SER A 104 2.79 -4.02 -17.76
N ARG A 105 3.92 -4.75 -17.88
CA ARG A 105 3.90 -6.18 -18.22
C ARG A 105 3.23 -7.03 -17.15
N LEU A 106 3.28 -6.63 -15.88
CA LEU A 106 2.52 -7.31 -14.81
C LEU A 106 1.00 -7.15 -14.97
N LEU A 107 0.53 -6.27 -15.85
CA LEU A 107 -0.89 -6.01 -16.09
C LEU A 107 -1.41 -6.71 -17.35
N VAL A 108 -0.55 -7.37 -18.12
CA VAL A 108 -0.93 -8.08 -19.33
C VAL A 108 -1.57 -9.41 -18.96
N ASP A 109 -2.73 -9.68 -19.53
CA ASP A 109 -3.42 -10.96 -19.45
C ASP A 109 -3.09 -11.78 -20.71
N ASP A 110 -1.97 -12.52 -20.68
CA ASP A 110 -1.54 -13.38 -21.77
C ASP A 110 -2.14 -14.80 -21.69
N ALA A 111 -1.96 -15.60 -22.75
CA ALA A 111 -2.36 -17.00 -22.80
C ALA A 111 -1.50 -17.85 -21.85
N GLY A 112 -1.76 -17.67 -20.56
CA GLY A 112 -0.93 -18.11 -19.45
C GLY A 112 -1.50 -17.63 -18.13
N GLY A 113 -2.03 -16.38 -18.06
CA GLY A 113 -2.93 -15.80 -17.04
C GLY A 113 -2.48 -15.84 -15.58
N ARG A 114 -1.43 -16.60 -15.25
CA ARG A 114 -1.04 -16.95 -13.87
C ARG A 114 -0.32 -15.81 -13.16
N ARG A 115 0.17 -14.80 -13.89
CA ARG A 115 1.02 -13.72 -13.37
C ARG A 115 0.42 -12.31 -13.51
N SER A 116 -0.76 -12.16 -14.11
CA SER A 116 -1.38 -10.84 -14.24
C SER A 116 -1.88 -10.33 -12.89
N LEU A 117 -1.52 -9.09 -12.57
CA LEU A 117 -2.00 -8.33 -11.42
C LEU A 117 -3.15 -7.38 -11.80
N ALA A 118 -3.66 -7.43 -13.02
CA ALA A 118 -4.80 -6.60 -13.44
C ALA A 118 -6.05 -6.82 -12.56
N PRO A 119 -6.43 -8.06 -12.16
CA PRO A 119 -7.54 -8.26 -11.21
C PRO A 119 -7.30 -7.59 -9.86
N PHE A 120 -6.06 -7.63 -9.36
CA PHE A 120 -5.69 -6.96 -8.11
C PHE A 120 -5.89 -5.45 -8.22
N VAL A 121 -5.37 -4.82 -9.30
CA VAL A 121 -5.54 -3.38 -9.53
C VAL A 121 -7.03 -2.99 -9.63
N ARG A 122 -7.86 -3.78 -10.33
CA ARG A 122 -9.30 -3.51 -10.44
C ARG A 122 -9.98 -3.58 -9.07
N SER A 123 -9.70 -4.63 -8.29
CA SER A 123 -10.29 -4.83 -6.97
C SER A 123 -9.98 -3.67 -6.02
N MET A 124 -8.73 -3.19 -6.01
CA MET A 124 -8.26 -2.14 -5.11
C MET A 124 -8.83 -0.74 -5.45
N PHE A 125 -9.34 -0.57 -6.67
CA PHE A 125 -10.01 0.64 -7.12
C PHE A 125 -11.54 0.51 -7.17
N ASP A 126 -12.11 -0.54 -6.57
CA ASP A 126 -13.53 -0.65 -6.34
C ASP A 126 -14.00 0.52 -5.45
N PRO A 127 -15.12 1.19 -5.78
CA PRO A 127 -15.68 2.26 -4.96
C PRO A 127 -15.86 1.88 -3.49
N VAL A 128 -16.16 0.61 -3.20
CA VAL A 128 -16.30 0.08 -1.85
C VAL A 128 -15.02 0.31 -1.03
N LEU A 129 -13.86 0.04 -1.61
CA LEU A 129 -12.55 0.21 -0.96
C LEU A 129 -12.03 1.65 -1.01
N MET A 130 -12.40 2.42 -2.03
CA MET A 130 -11.90 3.80 -2.17
C MET A 130 -12.63 4.82 -1.28
N ALA A 131 -13.96 4.69 -1.13
CA ALA A 131 -14.79 5.69 -0.46
C ALA A 131 -14.40 5.96 1.03
N PRO A 132 -14.01 4.96 1.84
CA PRO A 132 -13.59 5.18 3.23
C PRO A 132 -12.42 6.16 3.37
N SER A 133 -11.47 6.16 2.42
CA SER A 133 -10.31 7.06 2.47
C SER A 133 -10.68 8.55 2.39
N LEU A 134 -11.85 8.87 1.81
CA LEU A 134 -12.36 10.24 1.73
C LEU A 134 -12.84 10.77 3.09
N ARG A 135 -13.15 9.89 4.05
CA ARG A 135 -13.75 10.19 5.36
C ARG A 135 -12.75 10.19 6.53
N LEU A 136 -11.46 10.02 6.25
CA LEU A 136 -10.41 9.92 7.27
C LEU A 136 -10.47 11.03 8.33
N GLY A 137 -10.53 12.29 7.91
CA GLY A 137 -10.53 13.43 8.83
C GLY A 137 -11.77 13.51 9.73
N ASP A 138 -12.93 13.10 9.24
CA ASP A 138 -14.17 13.03 10.04
C ASP A 138 -14.07 11.91 11.07
N TRP A 139 -13.67 10.72 10.63
CA TRP A 139 -13.54 9.53 11.48
C TRP A 139 -12.57 9.73 12.65
N PHE A 140 -11.45 10.44 12.44
CA PHE A 140 -10.53 10.76 13.53
C PHE A 140 -11.19 11.64 14.61
N LYS A 141 -12.10 12.54 14.23
CA LYS A 141 -12.80 13.46 15.16
C LYS A 141 -13.99 12.81 15.86
N GLU A 142 -14.59 11.80 15.24
CA GLU A 142 -15.74 11.06 15.80
C GLU A 142 -15.34 10.31 17.08
N THR A 143 -16.25 10.33 18.07
CA THR A 143 -16.05 9.76 19.42
C THR A 143 -16.84 8.47 19.64
N ASP A 144 -17.44 7.92 18.58
CA ASP A 144 -18.30 6.73 18.59
C ASP A 144 -17.57 5.42 18.89
N GLY A 145 -16.23 5.46 18.89
CA GLY A 145 -15.39 4.30 19.17
C GLY A 145 -15.30 3.31 18.01
N ILE A 146 -15.80 3.63 16.81
CA ILE A 146 -15.71 2.76 15.64
C ILE A 146 -14.25 2.60 15.21
N ALA A 147 -13.83 1.37 14.99
CA ALA A 147 -12.42 1.02 14.86
C ALA A 147 -11.79 1.48 13.54
N THR A 148 -12.57 1.57 12.45
CA THR A 148 -12.03 1.93 11.13
C THR A 148 -12.94 2.89 10.35
N PRO A 149 -12.39 3.71 9.43
CA PRO A 149 -13.18 4.48 8.47
C PRO A 149 -14.14 3.62 7.63
N PHE A 150 -13.75 2.39 7.28
CA PHE A 150 -14.61 1.47 6.53
C PHE A 150 -15.85 1.08 7.34
N GLU A 151 -15.67 0.69 8.60
CA GLU A 151 -16.77 0.36 9.50
C GLU A 151 -17.68 1.57 9.75
N ALA A 152 -17.11 2.77 9.89
CA ALA A 152 -17.87 4.00 10.08
C ALA A 152 -18.74 4.32 8.86
N LEU A 153 -18.26 4.02 7.66
CA LEU A 153 -19.00 4.26 6.42
C LEU A 153 -20.08 3.20 6.14
N TYR A 154 -19.78 1.92 6.34
CA TYR A 154 -20.66 0.81 5.94
C TYR A 154 -21.41 0.15 7.09
N GLY A 155 -21.14 0.53 8.34
CA GLY A 155 -21.73 -0.07 9.54
C GLY A 155 -21.34 -1.53 9.78
N SER A 156 -20.27 -2.01 9.12
CA SER A 156 -19.77 -3.37 9.19
C SER A 156 -18.32 -3.42 8.74
N ASN A 157 -17.54 -4.38 9.25
CA ASN A 157 -16.20 -4.65 8.75
C ASN A 157 -16.22 -5.19 7.31
N ILE A 158 -15.05 -5.24 6.68
CA ILE A 158 -14.87 -5.67 5.29
C ILE A 158 -15.48 -7.05 5.01
N TRP A 159 -15.34 -8.00 5.94
CA TRP A 159 -15.90 -9.36 5.85
C TRP A 159 -17.43 -9.37 5.86
N GLY A 160 -18.03 -8.53 6.71
CA GLY A 160 -19.47 -8.39 6.75
C GLY A 160 -20.04 -7.73 5.48
N VAL A 161 -19.26 -6.90 4.77
CA VAL A 161 -19.65 -6.35 3.48
C VAL A 161 -19.47 -7.37 2.35
N THR A 162 -18.34 -8.09 2.29
CA THR A 162 -18.13 -9.14 1.28
C THR A 162 -19.20 -10.24 1.37
N SER A 163 -19.61 -10.63 2.58
CA SER A 163 -20.69 -11.61 2.76
C SER A 163 -22.06 -11.14 2.24
N ARG A 164 -22.30 -9.82 2.12
CA ARG A 164 -23.56 -9.23 1.66
C ARG A 164 -23.52 -8.76 0.21
N ASN A 165 -22.33 -8.60 -0.38
CA ASN A 165 -22.14 -8.15 -1.75
C ASN A 165 -21.31 -9.19 -2.54
N PRO A 166 -21.97 -10.16 -3.22
CA PRO A 166 -21.30 -11.23 -3.95
C PRO A 166 -20.40 -10.75 -5.10
N GLU A 167 -20.75 -9.65 -5.75
CA GLU A 167 -19.97 -9.08 -6.86
C GLU A 167 -18.65 -8.50 -6.34
N PHE A 168 -18.72 -7.65 -5.31
CA PHE A 168 -17.53 -7.12 -4.64
C PHE A 168 -16.67 -8.25 -4.06
N ASN A 169 -17.30 -9.24 -3.43
CA ASN A 169 -16.61 -10.42 -2.91
C ASN A 169 -15.85 -11.16 -4.02
N ALA A 170 -16.48 -11.44 -5.15
CA ALA A 170 -15.82 -12.12 -6.26
C ALA A 170 -14.60 -11.32 -6.76
N ALA A 171 -14.76 -10.02 -7.00
CA ALA A 171 -13.68 -9.14 -7.46
C ALA A 171 -12.53 -9.04 -6.45
N PHE A 172 -12.84 -8.88 -5.16
CA PHE A 172 -11.84 -8.81 -4.08
C PHE A 172 -11.02 -10.10 -4.01
N ASN A 173 -11.68 -11.26 -4.01
CA ASN A 173 -10.98 -12.54 -3.92
C ASN A 173 -10.15 -12.87 -5.16
N GLU A 174 -10.66 -12.51 -6.36
CA GLU A 174 -9.88 -12.66 -7.58
C GLU A 174 -8.61 -11.82 -7.54
N GLY A 175 -8.71 -10.57 -7.05
CA GLY A 175 -7.58 -9.68 -6.85
C GLY A 175 -6.56 -10.23 -5.86
N MET A 176 -7.00 -10.67 -4.68
CA MET A 176 -6.12 -11.27 -3.67
C MET A 176 -5.46 -12.55 -4.18
N ALA A 177 -6.19 -13.39 -4.90
CA ALA A 177 -5.64 -14.60 -5.49
C ALA A 177 -4.60 -14.30 -6.59
N ALA A 178 -4.79 -13.23 -7.37
CA ALA A 178 -3.82 -12.80 -8.38
C ALA A 178 -2.48 -12.38 -7.75
N ASP A 179 -2.52 -11.53 -6.72
CA ASP A 179 -1.31 -11.11 -6.01
C ASP A 179 -0.66 -12.27 -5.24
N GLY A 180 -1.46 -13.14 -4.62
CA GLY A 180 -1.00 -14.36 -3.94
C GLY A 180 -0.29 -15.35 -4.87
N ARG A 181 -0.82 -15.58 -6.09
CA ARG A 181 -0.14 -16.43 -7.09
C ARG A 181 1.19 -15.83 -7.52
N PHE A 182 1.22 -14.52 -7.80
CA PHE A 182 2.42 -13.82 -8.22
C PHE A 182 3.53 -13.92 -7.16
N ILE A 183 3.22 -13.59 -5.90
CA ILE A 183 4.25 -13.57 -4.86
C ILE A 183 4.74 -14.97 -4.53
N MET A 184 3.87 -15.99 -4.55
CA MET A 184 4.26 -17.34 -4.21
C MET A 184 5.16 -17.96 -5.27
N ASP A 185 4.96 -17.63 -6.55
CA ASP A 185 5.89 -17.99 -7.63
C ASP A 185 7.29 -17.42 -7.38
N VAL A 186 7.39 -16.18 -6.88
CA VAL A 186 8.67 -15.55 -6.53
C VAL A 186 9.27 -16.16 -5.25
N VAL A 187 8.46 -16.37 -4.21
CA VAL A 187 8.86 -16.97 -2.92
C VAL A 187 9.45 -18.36 -3.13
N VAL A 188 8.80 -19.21 -3.92
CA VAL A 188 9.31 -20.56 -4.22
C VAL A 188 10.68 -20.49 -4.89
N ARG A 189 10.90 -19.55 -5.82
CA ARG A 189 12.13 -19.45 -6.60
C ARG A 189 13.28 -18.81 -5.83
N LYS A 190 13.03 -17.71 -5.12
CA LYS A 190 14.07 -16.98 -4.35
C LYS A 190 14.25 -17.50 -2.94
N CYS A 191 13.15 -17.83 -2.28
CA CYS A 191 13.14 -18.25 -0.88
C CYS A 191 12.94 -19.76 -0.73
N GLY A 192 13.02 -20.56 -1.81
CA GLY A 192 12.77 -22.01 -1.76
C GLY A 192 13.52 -22.77 -0.66
N HIS A 193 14.71 -22.29 -0.31
CA HIS A 193 15.51 -22.78 0.81
C HIS A 193 14.80 -22.80 2.17
N VAL A 194 13.86 -21.87 2.42
CA VAL A 194 13.10 -21.84 3.68
C VAL A 194 12.20 -23.06 3.80
N PHE A 195 11.84 -23.69 2.67
CA PHE A 195 11.03 -24.90 2.62
C PHE A 195 11.86 -26.19 2.49
N CYS A 196 13.17 -26.07 2.23
CA CYS A 196 14.06 -27.23 2.15
C CYS A 196 14.03 -28.04 3.46
N ARG A 197 13.98 -29.38 3.30
CA ARG A 197 13.97 -30.37 4.39
C ARG A 197 12.74 -30.37 5.28
N LEU A 198 11.70 -29.60 4.95
CA LEU A 198 10.38 -29.78 5.57
C LEU A 198 9.79 -31.13 5.15
N ARG A 199 9.12 -31.81 6.08
CA ARG A 199 8.32 -33.02 5.79
C ARG A 199 6.83 -32.72 5.71
N SER A 200 6.40 -31.68 6.43
CA SER A 200 5.02 -31.21 6.46
C SER A 200 5.00 -29.71 6.74
N LEU A 201 3.99 -29.04 6.21
CA LEU A 201 3.72 -27.62 6.39
C LEU A 201 2.22 -27.42 6.63
N VAL A 202 1.87 -26.53 7.56
CA VAL A 202 0.50 -26.05 7.75
C VAL A 202 0.46 -24.58 7.34
N ASP A 203 -0.38 -24.28 6.35
CA ASP A 203 -0.69 -22.94 5.86
C ASP A 203 -1.84 -22.39 6.71
N VAL A 204 -1.50 -21.59 7.73
CA VAL A 204 -2.46 -21.03 8.70
C VAL A 204 -3.06 -19.76 8.11
N GLY A 205 -4.39 -19.69 7.99
CA GLY A 205 -5.07 -18.65 7.23
C GLY A 205 -4.84 -18.79 5.73
N GLY A 206 -4.66 -20.02 5.23
CA GLY A 206 -4.28 -20.28 3.84
C GLY A 206 -5.41 -20.07 2.82
N GLY A 207 -6.61 -19.70 3.26
CA GLY A 207 -7.76 -19.43 2.42
C GLY A 207 -8.13 -20.61 1.53
N THR A 208 -8.08 -20.38 0.22
CA THR A 208 -8.33 -21.41 -0.81
C THR A 208 -7.10 -22.31 -1.09
N GLY A 209 -6.02 -22.17 -0.32
CA GLY A 209 -4.80 -22.98 -0.43
C GLY A 209 -3.85 -22.56 -1.53
N THR A 210 -3.90 -21.29 -1.98
CA THR A 210 -3.04 -20.81 -3.07
C THR A 210 -1.55 -20.95 -2.74
N ALA A 211 -1.14 -20.58 -1.52
CA ALA A 211 0.25 -20.70 -1.08
C ALA A 211 0.65 -22.15 -0.85
N ALA A 212 -0.17 -22.92 -0.11
CA ALA A 212 0.04 -24.36 0.06
C ALA A 212 0.18 -25.12 -1.27
N ARG A 213 -0.62 -24.81 -2.29
CA ARG A 213 -0.55 -25.43 -3.62
C ARG A 213 0.76 -25.10 -4.33
N ALA A 214 1.17 -23.83 -4.33
CA ALA A 214 2.44 -23.42 -4.93
C ALA A 214 3.64 -24.12 -4.27
N ILE A 215 3.62 -24.27 -2.94
CA ILE A 215 4.66 -24.99 -2.20
C ILE A 215 4.63 -26.48 -2.54
N ALA A 216 3.44 -27.12 -2.54
CA ALA A 216 3.32 -28.55 -2.84
C ALA A 216 3.74 -28.89 -4.28
N GLU A 217 3.48 -28.00 -5.24
CA GLU A 217 3.93 -28.16 -6.64
C GLU A 217 5.46 -28.06 -6.76
N ALA A 218 6.09 -27.17 -5.99
CA ALA A 218 7.54 -26.96 -6.03
C ALA A 218 8.34 -27.94 -5.17
N PHE A 219 7.73 -28.45 -4.09
CA PHE A 219 8.34 -29.37 -3.13
C PHE A 219 7.43 -30.60 -2.92
N PRO A 220 7.40 -31.56 -3.87
CA PRO A 220 6.44 -32.68 -3.84
C PRO A 220 6.53 -33.59 -2.61
N ASP A 221 7.68 -33.58 -1.92
CA ASP A 221 7.91 -34.36 -0.70
C ASP A 221 7.32 -33.70 0.56
N VAL A 222 6.87 -32.44 0.48
CA VAL A 222 6.29 -31.69 1.61
C VAL A 222 4.78 -31.93 1.66
N LYS A 223 4.30 -32.48 2.78
CA LYS A 223 2.86 -32.59 3.03
C LYS A 223 2.29 -31.24 3.46
N CYS A 224 1.54 -30.58 2.58
CA CYS A 224 0.86 -29.32 2.90
C CYS A 224 -0.56 -29.57 3.42
N ALA A 225 -0.92 -28.92 4.53
CA ALA A 225 -2.28 -28.79 5.02
C ALA A 225 -2.67 -27.32 5.04
N VAL A 226 -3.92 -27.01 4.68
CA VAL A 226 -4.48 -25.65 4.77
C VAL A 226 -5.38 -25.61 6.00
N LEU A 227 -5.14 -24.63 6.87
CA LEU A 227 -5.94 -24.39 8.06
C LEU A 227 -6.61 -23.03 7.95
N ASP A 228 -7.94 -23.03 7.93
CA ASP A 228 -8.74 -21.81 7.89
C ASP A 228 -10.07 -22.00 8.65
N LEU A 229 -10.89 -20.94 8.72
CA LEU A 229 -12.22 -20.97 9.29
C LEU A 229 -13.10 -22.00 8.57
N PRO A 230 -14.03 -22.70 9.26
CA PRO A 230 -14.83 -23.78 8.65
C PRO A 230 -15.58 -23.38 7.39
N GLN A 231 -16.12 -22.16 7.38
CA GLN A 231 -16.84 -21.58 6.23
C GLN A 231 -15.93 -21.39 5.01
N VAL A 232 -14.64 -21.09 5.24
CA VAL A 232 -13.64 -20.85 4.19
C VAL A 232 -13.23 -22.16 3.54
N VAL A 233 -12.91 -23.16 4.36
CA VAL A 233 -12.59 -24.51 3.91
C VAL A 233 -13.77 -25.17 3.17
N GLN A 234 -15.01 -24.74 3.47
CA GLN A 234 -16.23 -25.19 2.79
C GLN A 234 -16.53 -24.46 1.46
N GLY A 235 -15.59 -23.65 0.96
CA GLY A 235 -15.67 -23.02 -0.37
C GLY A 235 -16.15 -21.57 -0.36
N LEU A 236 -16.34 -20.95 0.81
CA LEU A 236 -16.39 -19.50 0.87
C LEU A 236 -14.96 -18.94 0.82
N PRO A 237 -14.72 -17.82 0.16
CA PRO A 237 -13.36 -17.29 0.08
C PRO A 237 -12.90 -16.72 1.43
N ALA A 238 -11.63 -16.91 1.77
CA ALA A 238 -10.89 -16.02 2.67
C ALA A 238 -9.43 -15.91 2.22
N ASP A 239 -8.73 -15.07 2.96
CA ASP A 239 -7.54 -14.33 2.55
C ASP A 239 -6.38 -15.16 2.05
N GLY A 240 -5.52 -14.46 1.30
CA GLY A 240 -4.22 -14.97 0.91
C GLY A 240 -3.31 -15.20 2.13
N PRO A 241 -2.02 -15.52 1.91
CA PRO A 241 -1.08 -15.93 2.95
C PRO A 241 -0.65 -14.83 3.96
N TRP A 242 -1.46 -13.79 4.13
CA TRP A 242 -1.22 -12.59 4.94
C TRP A 242 -2.21 -12.62 6.10
N VAL A 243 -1.72 -12.75 7.33
CA VAL A 243 -2.60 -13.06 8.47
C VAL A 243 -2.36 -12.12 9.63
N LEU A 244 -1.13 -12.02 10.12
CA LEU A 244 -0.80 -11.28 11.35
C LEU A 244 -0.95 -9.76 11.18
N HIS A 245 -0.90 -9.23 9.96
CA HIS A 245 -1.14 -7.81 9.72
C HIS A 245 -2.59 -7.37 9.93
N ASP A 246 -3.56 -8.29 9.91
CA ASP A 246 -4.99 -8.00 10.15
C ASP A 246 -5.33 -7.91 11.65
N TRP A 247 -4.43 -8.34 12.52
CA TRP A 247 -4.67 -8.44 13.96
C TRP A 247 -3.84 -7.46 14.77
N ASP A 248 -4.30 -7.16 15.98
CA ASP A 248 -3.52 -6.41 16.97
C ASP A 248 -2.35 -7.25 17.53
N ASP A 249 -1.51 -6.63 18.38
CA ASP A 249 -0.33 -7.30 18.91
C ASP A 249 -0.65 -8.44 19.88
N GLU A 250 -1.75 -8.36 20.63
CA GLU A 250 -2.13 -9.38 21.59
C GLU A 250 -2.63 -10.63 20.88
N ASP A 251 -3.46 -10.45 19.86
CA ASP A 251 -3.94 -11.53 19.00
C ASP A 251 -2.79 -12.14 18.18
N CYS A 252 -1.87 -11.35 17.63
CA CYS A 252 -0.65 -11.86 17.01
C CYS A 252 0.17 -12.75 17.96
N VAL A 253 0.36 -12.33 19.21
CA VAL A 253 1.06 -13.14 20.22
C VAL A 253 0.30 -14.44 20.51
N ARG A 254 -1.03 -14.41 20.56
CA ARG A 254 -1.86 -15.61 20.77
C ARG A 254 -1.74 -16.58 19.60
N ILE A 255 -1.84 -16.11 18.36
CA ILE A 255 -1.67 -16.91 17.15
C ILE A 255 -0.28 -17.55 17.13
N LEU A 256 0.77 -16.75 17.31
CA LEU A 256 2.15 -17.23 17.30
C LEU A 256 2.44 -18.23 18.42
N ARG A 257 1.81 -18.09 19.59
CA ARG A 257 1.91 -19.08 20.68
C ARG A 257 1.31 -20.42 20.27
N ARG A 258 0.16 -20.42 19.59
CA ARG A 258 -0.44 -21.66 19.04
C ARG A 258 0.42 -22.27 17.94
N CYS A 259 0.98 -21.46 17.05
CA CYS A 259 1.93 -21.94 16.05
C CYS A 259 3.17 -22.58 16.71
N LYS A 260 3.68 -21.99 17.79
CA LYS A 260 4.80 -22.55 18.56
C LYS A 260 4.46 -23.90 19.20
N GLU A 261 3.24 -24.05 19.72
CA GLU A 261 2.75 -25.32 20.29
C GLU A 261 2.58 -26.42 19.22
N ALA A 262 2.28 -26.02 17.98
CA ALA A 262 2.02 -26.95 16.87
C ALA A 262 3.29 -27.48 16.18
N ILE A 263 4.44 -26.80 16.34
CA ILE A 263 5.70 -27.21 15.72
C ILE A 263 6.55 -28.08 16.66
N PRO A 264 7.37 -29.00 16.13
CA PRO A 264 8.35 -29.71 16.96
C PRO A 264 9.42 -28.74 17.50
N PRO A 265 10.23 -29.16 18.49
CA PRO A 265 11.37 -28.36 18.95
C PRO A 265 12.31 -27.95 17.80
N ARG A 266 13.03 -26.84 17.98
CA ARG A 266 13.94 -26.29 16.96
C ARG A 266 15.00 -27.30 16.53
N GLU A 267 15.49 -28.11 17.47
CA GLU A 267 16.49 -29.16 17.26
C GLU A 267 15.96 -30.29 16.36
N ALA A 268 14.64 -30.50 16.37
CA ALA A 268 13.93 -31.42 15.49
C ALA A 268 13.48 -30.77 14.16
N GLY A 269 13.88 -29.51 13.92
CA GLY A 269 13.63 -28.78 12.68
C GLY A 269 12.34 -27.96 12.64
N GLY A 270 11.67 -27.76 13.78
CA GLY A 270 10.46 -26.92 13.84
C GLY A 270 10.78 -25.44 13.62
N LYS A 271 9.97 -24.78 12.79
CA LYS A 271 10.07 -23.35 12.50
C LYS A 271 8.71 -22.77 12.13
N VAL A 272 8.54 -21.48 12.42
CA VAL A 272 7.44 -20.66 11.92
C VAL A 272 8.00 -19.74 10.84
N ILE A 273 7.30 -19.63 9.71
CA ILE A 273 7.65 -18.74 8.61
C ILE A 273 6.53 -17.71 8.52
N VAL A 274 6.89 -16.43 8.62
CA VAL A 274 5.96 -15.32 8.43
C VAL A 274 6.39 -14.57 7.17
N ILE A 275 5.45 -14.28 6.28
CA ILE A 275 5.71 -13.49 5.07
C ILE A 275 4.83 -12.25 5.18
N GLU A 276 5.39 -11.11 5.57
CA GLU A 276 4.63 -9.86 5.76
C GLU A 276 5.51 -8.64 5.48
N PRO A 277 4.92 -7.47 5.19
CA PRO A 277 5.67 -6.21 5.18
C PRO A 277 6.33 -5.95 6.54
N VAL A 278 7.56 -5.46 6.50
CA VAL A 278 8.26 -4.98 7.70
C VAL A 278 8.73 -3.56 7.41
N ILE A 279 8.14 -2.58 8.08
CA ILE A 279 8.38 -1.16 7.80
C ILE A 279 9.88 -0.84 7.97
N GLY A 280 10.48 -0.28 6.93
CA GLY A 280 11.88 0.16 6.93
C GLY A 280 12.90 -0.98 6.77
N SER A 281 12.46 -2.23 6.56
CA SER A 281 13.37 -3.36 6.33
C SER A 281 14.03 -3.36 4.95
N SER A 282 13.44 -2.66 3.98
CA SER A 282 13.95 -2.60 2.61
C SER A 282 14.97 -1.47 2.45
N PRO A 283 16.13 -1.71 1.80
CA PRO A 283 17.08 -0.65 1.50
C PRO A 283 16.59 0.29 0.38
N GLU A 284 15.52 -0.09 -0.35
CA GLU A 284 14.97 0.69 -1.45
C GLU A 284 13.83 1.62 -0.98
N GLU A 285 13.97 2.93 -1.22
CA GLU A 285 12.97 3.94 -0.84
C GLU A 285 11.56 3.60 -1.35
N LYS A 286 11.45 3.10 -2.59
CA LYS A 286 10.17 2.71 -3.19
C LYS A 286 9.47 1.56 -2.47
N SER A 287 10.22 0.62 -1.92
CA SER A 287 9.65 -0.52 -1.18
C SER A 287 9.16 -0.05 0.19
N THR A 288 9.86 0.88 0.82
CA THR A 288 9.40 1.55 2.04
C THR A 288 8.14 2.38 1.81
N VAL A 289 8.01 3.06 0.66
CA VAL A 289 6.76 3.76 0.29
C VAL A 289 5.58 2.77 0.25
N ALA A 290 5.76 1.61 -0.40
CA ALA A 290 4.72 0.61 -0.50
C ALA A 290 4.33 0.04 0.88
N GLN A 291 5.31 -0.21 1.76
CA GLN A 291 5.08 -0.61 3.16
C GLN A 291 4.20 0.39 3.92
N LEU A 292 4.45 1.69 3.78
CA LEU A 292 3.65 2.72 4.44
C LEU A 292 2.24 2.84 3.84
N PHE A 293 2.10 2.60 2.53
CA PHE A 293 0.80 2.62 1.90
C PHE A 293 -0.09 1.48 2.37
N ILE A 294 0.46 0.28 2.51
CA ILE A 294 -0.30 -0.85 3.03
C ILE A 294 -0.65 -0.64 4.52
N ASP A 295 0.23 -0.03 5.32
CA ASP A 295 -0.09 0.36 6.70
C ASP A 295 -1.32 1.29 6.78
N MET A 296 -1.33 2.33 5.94
CA MET A 296 -2.47 3.25 5.82
C MET A 296 -3.73 2.54 5.33
N TRP A 297 -3.61 1.62 4.38
CA TRP A 297 -4.75 0.85 3.88
C TRP A 297 -5.33 -0.05 4.98
N MET A 298 -4.48 -0.75 5.75
CA MET A 298 -4.90 -1.61 6.85
C MET A 298 -5.65 -0.83 7.93
N MET A 299 -5.14 0.34 8.32
CA MET A 299 -5.82 1.27 9.22
C MET A 299 -7.21 1.68 8.71
N ILE A 300 -7.36 1.89 7.40
CA ILE A 300 -8.62 2.36 6.79
C ILE A 300 -9.66 1.23 6.71
N GLN A 301 -9.26 0.03 6.31
CA GLN A 301 -10.18 -1.04 5.94
C GLN A 301 -10.46 -2.03 7.06
N ALA A 302 -9.41 -2.51 7.74
CA ALA A 302 -9.47 -3.69 8.59
C ALA A 302 -9.12 -3.43 10.05
N GLY A 303 -8.48 -2.29 10.35
CA GLY A 303 -7.97 -1.98 11.70
C GLY A 303 -6.66 -2.71 12.02
N GLY A 304 -6.13 -3.44 11.03
CA GLY A 304 -4.81 -4.06 11.06
C GLY A 304 -3.68 -3.03 11.05
N ARG A 305 -2.45 -3.53 11.15
CA ARG A 305 -1.24 -2.70 11.23
C ARG A 305 -0.04 -3.39 10.60
N GLU A 306 0.74 -2.59 9.90
CA GLU A 306 2.07 -3.02 9.46
C GLU A 306 3.09 -2.61 10.51
N ARG A 307 4.06 -3.48 10.73
CA ARG A 307 4.95 -3.39 11.88
C ARG A 307 6.39 -3.17 11.46
N ASP A 308 7.11 -2.37 12.22
CA ASP A 308 8.56 -2.29 12.09
C ASP A 308 9.27 -3.47 12.79
N GLU A 309 10.59 -3.56 12.62
CA GLU A 309 11.36 -4.65 13.23
C GLU A 309 11.28 -4.66 14.77
N LEU A 310 11.23 -3.50 15.42
CA LEU A 310 11.19 -3.41 16.88
C LEU A 310 9.85 -3.92 17.42
N GLU A 311 8.76 -3.60 16.74
CA GLU A 311 7.42 -4.12 17.04
C GLU A 311 7.36 -5.64 16.85
N TRP A 312 7.87 -6.15 15.73
CA TRP A 312 7.97 -7.60 15.50
C TRP A 312 8.81 -8.30 16.57
N ARG A 313 9.96 -7.73 16.94
CA ARG A 313 10.83 -8.24 18.02
C ARG A 313 10.06 -8.38 19.32
N LYS A 314 9.27 -7.36 19.71
CA LYS A 314 8.45 -7.39 20.92
C LYS A 314 7.43 -8.53 20.85
N ILE A 315 6.76 -8.71 19.72
CA ILE A 315 5.76 -9.77 19.51
C ILE A 315 6.37 -11.15 19.61
N PHE A 316 7.45 -11.43 18.88
CA PHE A 316 8.14 -12.73 18.92
C PHE A 316 8.65 -13.06 20.33
N THR A 317 9.21 -12.06 21.03
CA THR A 317 9.67 -12.22 22.41
C THR A 317 8.51 -12.58 23.35
N LYS A 318 7.38 -11.87 23.26
CA LYS A 318 6.17 -12.14 24.08
C LYS A 318 5.52 -13.50 23.73
N ALA A 319 5.62 -13.93 22.48
CA ALA A 319 5.18 -15.27 22.05
C ALA A 319 6.16 -16.39 22.47
N GLY A 320 7.31 -16.03 23.04
CA GLY A 320 8.29 -16.95 23.61
C GLY A 320 9.31 -17.47 22.60
N PHE A 321 9.47 -16.84 21.43
CA PHE A 321 10.57 -17.16 20.52
C PHE A 321 11.85 -16.51 21.00
N SER A 322 12.96 -17.24 20.94
CA SER A 322 14.27 -16.80 21.43
C SER A 322 15.14 -16.11 20.36
N ASP A 323 14.76 -16.19 19.09
CA ASP A 323 15.55 -15.75 17.94
C ASP A 323 14.64 -15.58 16.72
N TYR A 324 14.94 -14.63 15.84
CA TYR A 324 14.27 -14.41 14.56
C TYR A 324 15.24 -13.74 13.57
N LYS A 325 15.00 -13.92 12.27
CA LYS A 325 15.77 -13.31 11.18
C LYS A 325 14.80 -12.75 10.15
N ILE A 326 14.97 -11.49 9.79
CA ILE A 326 14.21 -10.84 8.73
C ILE A 326 15.02 -10.90 7.43
N VAL A 327 14.36 -11.29 6.35
CA VAL A 327 14.93 -11.39 5.00
C VAL A 327 14.10 -10.52 4.06
N ALA A 328 14.55 -9.29 3.84
CA ALA A 328 13.92 -8.31 2.96
C ALA A 328 14.28 -8.57 1.48
N THR A 329 13.81 -9.69 0.92
CA THR A 329 14.11 -10.12 -0.47
C THR A 329 12.90 -10.13 -1.40
N LEU A 330 11.72 -9.75 -0.89
CA LEU A 330 10.44 -9.78 -1.61
C LEU A 330 9.86 -8.36 -1.82
N GLY A 331 10.75 -7.38 -2.00
CA GLY A 331 10.39 -6.00 -2.31
C GLY A 331 9.96 -5.26 -1.06
N PHE A 332 8.67 -4.92 -0.98
CA PHE A 332 8.09 -4.31 0.22
C PHE A 332 7.75 -5.34 1.30
N ARG A 333 7.70 -6.63 0.96
CA ARG A 333 7.50 -7.74 1.90
C ARG A 333 8.81 -8.33 2.39
N SER A 334 8.77 -8.94 3.57
CA SER A 334 9.89 -9.61 4.22
C SER A 334 9.50 -11.02 4.64
N VAL A 335 10.45 -11.96 4.53
CA VAL A 335 10.33 -13.29 5.14
C VAL A 335 10.98 -13.25 6.50
N ILE A 336 10.26 -13.63 7.54
CA ILE A 336 10.79 -13.76 8.89
C ILE A 336 10.98 -15.26 9.19
N GLU A 337 12.23 -15.69 9.36
CA GLU A 337 12.65 -17.09 9.55
C GLU A 337 13.65 -17.26 10.72
N GLN A 338 14.05 -18.50 11.04
CA GLN A 338 15.24 -18.80 11.87
C GLN A 338 16.36 -19.45 11.02
N LYS A 339 17.19 -18.62 10.33
CA LYS A 339 18.49 -18.88 9.61
C LYS A 339 18.53 -19.95 8.47
N ILE A 340 19.23 -19.85 7.32
CA ILE A 340 20.04 -18.85 6.55
C ILE A 340 19.77 -19.11 5.03
N MET A 341 19.84 -18.11 4.14
CA MET A 341 20.45 -18.28 2.81
C MET A 341 21.19 -17.09 2.21
N GLU A 342 22.06 -17.49 1.26
CA GLU A 342 22.80 -16.76 0.23
C GLU A 342 21.94 -16.43 -1.00
N GLN A 343 22.34 -15.39 -1.73
CA GLN A 343 21.63 -14.74 -2.84
C GLN A 343 21.86 -15.41 -4.20
N TYR A 344 20.81 -15.49 -5.03
CA TYR A 344 20.89 -15.72 -6.48
C TYR A 344 19.89 -14.80 -7.22
N TRP A 345 20.30 -14.32 -8.40
CA TRP A 345 19.70 -13.19 -9.13
C TRP A 345 18.96 -13.63 -10.39
N ASP A 346 17.66 -13.30 -10.48
CA ASP A 346 16.89 -13.09 -11.74
C ASP A 346 15.55 -12.35 -11.46
N ASP A 347 14.92 -12.54 -10.28
CA ASP A 347 13.60 -11.97 -9.96
C ASP A 347 13.56 -10.54 -9.39
N ASP A 348 14.69 -9.87 -9.20
CA ASP A 348 14.71 -8.52 -8.58
C ASP A 348 13.91 -7.51 -9.39
N LEU A 349 13.90 -7.65 -10.71
CA LEU A 349 13.12 -6.78 -11.60
C LEU A 349 11.60 -6.95 -11.43
N LEU A 350 11.12 -8.19 -11.23
CA LEU A 350 9.69 -8.48 -11.03
C LEU A 350 9.20 -7.96 -9.68
N ILE A 351 10.00 -8.15 -8.64
CA ILE A 351 9.75 -7.63 -7.30
C ILE A 351 9.73 -6.11 -7.31
N ALA A 352 10.74 -5.48 -7.93
CA ALA A 352 10.81 -4.05 -8.14
C ALA A 352 9.57 -3.51 -8.85
N ALA A 353 9.12 -4.20 -9.90
CA ALA A 353 7.95 -3.84 -10.69
C ALA A 353 6.64 -3.97 -9.87
N GLN A 354 6.50 -4.99 -9.01
CA GLN A 354 5.35 -5.12 -8.10
C GLN A 354 5.34 -3.99 -7.06
N SER A 355 6.48 -3.67 -6.44
CA SER A 355 6.58 -2.51 -5.53
C SER A 355 6.20 -1.20 -6.23
N ASP A 356 6.64 -1.00 -7.47
CA ASP A 356 6.26 0.17 -8.28
C ASP A 356 4.75 0.20 -8.55
N LEU A 357 4.16 -0.95 -8.88
CA LEU A 357 2.71 -1.06 -9.09
C LEU A 357 1.92 -0.69 -7.83
N TRP A 358 2.30 -1.23 -6.67
CA TRP A 358 1.70 -0.93 -5.37
C TRP A 358 1.81 0.55 -5.01
N ASN A 359 2.96 1.16 -5.29
CA ASN A 359 3.13 2.59 -5.12
C ASN A 359 2.13 3.38 -5.97
N HIS A 360 1.98 3.06 -7.25
CA HIS A 360 1.00 3.75 -8.10
C HIS A 360 -0.45 3.52 -7.67
N LEU A 361 -0.75 2.30 -7.21
CA LEU A 361 -2.07 1.93 -6.73
C LEU A 361 -2.48 2.79 -5.53
N PHE A 362 -1.61 2.88 -4.52
CA PHE A 362 -1.93 3.53 -3.25
C PHE A 362 -1.46 4.98 -3.14
N VAL A 363 -0.80 5.55 -4.16
CA VAL A 363 -0.29 6.93 -4.05
C VAL A 363 -1.37 7.98 -3.76
N PHE A 364 -2.63 7.73 -4.11
CA PHE A 364 -3.75 8.59 -3.71
C PHE A 364 -3.87 8.76 -2.18
N LEU A 365 -3.40 7.80 -1.38
CA LEU A 365 -3.38 7.90 0.08
C LEU A 365 -2.52 9.09 0.54
N LYS A 366 -1.51 9.53 -0.22
CA LYS A 366 -0.78 10.78 0.10
C LYS A 366 -1.69 12.00 0.07
N SER A 367 -2.56 12.08 -0.94
CA SER A 367 -3.55 13.16 -1.07
C SER A 367 -4.57 13.10 0.09
N MET A 368 -5.03 11.89 0.45
CA MET A 368 -5.97 11.69 1.54
C MET A 368 -5.35 11.98 2.92
N SER A 369 -4.10 11.60 3.14
CA SER A 369 -3.35 11.93 4.35
C SER A 369 -3.14 13.44 4.50
N LEU A 370 -2.81 14.15 3.41
CA LEU A 370 -2.70 15.62 3.41
C LEU A 370 -4.04 16.27 3.76
N LYS A 371 -5.13 15.84 3.10
CA LYS A 371 -6.50 16.29 3.41
C LYS A 371 -6.79 16.10 4.90
N CYS A 372 -6.58 14.89 5.42
CA CYS A 372 -6.81 14.54 6.80
C CYS A 372 -6.00 15.42 7.76
N ALA A 373 -4.71 15.68 7.47
CA ALA A 373 -3.87 16.53 8.30
C ALA A 373 -4.40 17.97 8.40
N VAL A 374 -4.89 18.52 7.29
CA VAL A 374 -5.50 19.87 7.22
C VAL A 374 -6.86 19.91 7.91
N GLU A 375 -7.64 18.84 7.81
CA GLU A 375 -8.95 18.73 8.48
C GLU A 375 -8.80 18.63 9.98
N LEU A 376 -7.81 17.89 10.45
CA LEU A 376 -7.49 17.77 11.87
C LEU A 376 -6.85 19.05 12.44
N GLY A 377 -6.16 19.84 11.62
CA GLY A 377 -5.40 21.00 12.10
C GLY A 377 -4.05 20.58 12.70
N ILE A 378 -3.45 19.49 12.21
CA ILE A 378 -2.11 19.04 12.64
C ILE A 378 -1.05 20.14 12.47
N PRO A 379 -0.98 20.87 11.34
CA PRO A 379 -0.02 21.97 11.19
C PRO A 379 -0.17 23.02 12.29
N ASP A 380 -1.40 23.41 12.61
CA ASP A 380 -1.71 24.41 13.63
C ASP A 380 -1.37 23.93 15.04
N ALA A 381 -1.61 22.65 15.34
CA ALA A 381 -1.26 22.06 16.62
C ALA A 381 0.26 22.08 16.87
N ILE A 382 1.06 21.65 15.89
CA ILE A 382 2.54 21.70 15.99
C ILE A 382 3.02 23.15 16.06
N HIS A 383 2.41 24.05 15.27
CA HIS A 383 2.76 25.47 15.31
C HIS A 383 2.51 26.08 16.70
N ARG A 384 1.33 25.84 17.30
CA ARG A 384 0.97 26.32 18.64
C ARG A 384 1.84 25.71 19.74
N HIS A 385 2.28 24.47 19.58
CA HIS A 385 3.21 23.82 20.51
C HIS A 385 4.60 24.50 20.52
N GLY A 386 5.01 25.11 19.41
CA GLY A 386 6.24 25.90 19.33
C GLY A 386 7.51 25.10 19.02
N GLY A 387 7.39 23.82 18.66
CA GLY A 387 8.51 22.93 18.34
C GLY A 387 8.03 21.51 17.97
N PRO A 388 8.93 20.57 17.62
CA PRO A 388 8.57 19.19 17.33
C PRO A 388 7.70 18.57 18.44
N THR A 389 6.67 17.83 18.06
CA THR A 389 5.61 17.35 18.97
C THR A 389 5.47 15.83 18.86
N SER A 390 5.28 15.16 19.99
CA SER A 390 5.02 13.71 20.03
C SER A 390 3.61 13.38 19.54
N VAL A 391 3.36 12.14 19.11
CA VAL A 391 1.99 11.74 18.71
C VAL A 391 1.00 11.79 19.88
N PRO A 392 1.33 11.37 21.12
CA PRO A 392 0.45 11.56 22.28
C PRO A 392 0.09 13.02 22.55
N ASP A 393 1.06 13.94 22.43
CA ASP A 393 0.81 15.37 22.60
C ASP A 393 -0.09 15.93 21.49
N LEU A 394 0.05 15.41 20.26
CA LEU A 394 -0.86 15.75 19.16
C LEU A 394 -2.29 15.26 19.43
N VAL A 395 -2.48 14.03 19.93
CA VAL A 395 -3.81 13.52 20.33
C VAL A 395 -4.45 14.48 21.34
N ALA A 396 -3.70 14.90 22.35
CA ALA A 396 -4.18 15.84 23.36
C ALA A 396 -4.48 17.23 22.78
N ALA A 397 -3.57 17.80 22.01
CA ALA A 397 -3.72 19.14 21.41
C ALA A 397 -4.87 19.24 20.40
N LEU A 398 -5.20 18.12 19.75
CA LEU A 398 -6.28 18.01 18.77
C LEU A 398 -7.62 17.56 19.40
N ASN A 399 -7.64 17.27 20.71
CA ASN A 399 -8.80 16.70 21.43
C ASN A 399 -9.34 15.40 20.80
N LEU A 400 -8.45 14.54 20.33
CA LEU A 400 -8.83 13.27 19.71
C LEU A 400 -9.05 12.19 20.78
N PRO A 401 -9.95 11.20 20.56
CA PRO A 401 -10.10 10.06 21.45
C PRO A 401 -8.78 9.30 21.63
N ALA A 402 -8.50 8.79 22.84
CA ALA A 402 -7.27 8.03 23.11
C ALA A 402 -7.10 6.80 22.19
N ALA A 403 -8.20 6.18 21.76
CA ALA A 403 -8.22 5.08 20.80
C ALA A 403 -7.65 5.47 19.41
N ARG A 404 -7.54 6.77 19.09
CA ARG A 404 -6.96 7.27 17.84
C ARG A 404 -5.44 7.40 17.88
N LEU A 405 -4.78 7.07 18.99
CA LEU A 405 -3.32 7.14 19.10
C LEU A 405 -2.60 6.23 18.08
N PRO A 406 -2.91 4.93 17.94
CA PRO A 406 -2.25 4.10 16.93
C PRO A 406 -2.55 4.55 15.48
N PRO A 407 -3.80 4.88 15.10
CA PRO A 407 -4.09 5.47 13.80
C PRO A 407 -3.34 6.78 13.52
N LEU A 408 -3.21 7.66 14.52
CA LEU A 408 -2.49 8.91 14.33
C LEU A 408 -0.99 8.67 14.13
N ARG A 409 -0.41 7.65 14.78
CA ARG A 409 0.98 7.23 14.52
C ARG A 409 1.16 6.77 13.06
N CYS A 410 0.26 5.94 12.55
CA CYS A 410 0.25 5.50 11.15
C CYS A 410 0.22 6.70 10.18
N LEU A 411 -0.73 7.63 10.39
CA LEU A 411 -0.87 8.84 9.59
C LEU A 411 0.41 9.70 9.62
N MET A 412 0.98 9.93 10.81
CA MET A 412 2.19 10.75 10.97
C MET A 412 3.43 10.12 10.31
N ARG A 413 3.58 8.79 10.34
CA ARG A 413 4.64 8.09 9.59
C ARG A 413 4.54 8.34 8.09
N MET A 414 3.34 8.21 7.51
CA MET A 414 3.09 8.48 6.09
C MET A 414 3.39 9.94 5.72
N LEU A 415 2.92 10.87 6.54
CA LEU A 415 3.09 12.32 6.33
C LEU A 415 4.56 12.75 6.43
N ALA A 416 5.31 12.20 7.39
CA ALA A 416 6.73 12.48 7.54
C ALA A 416 7.57 11.87 6.40
N PHE A 417 7.29 10.61 6.04
CA PHE A 417 7.95 9.98 4.90
C PHE A 417 7.69 10.72 3.59
N SER A 418 6.47 11.25 3.44
CA SER A 418 6.07 12.11 2.33
C SER A 418 6.73 13.50 2.35
N ARG A 419 7.61 13.79 3.32
CA ARG A 419 8.30 15.08 3.51
C ARG A 419 7.35 16.26 3.75
N LEU A 420 6.11 15.99 4.18
CA LEU A 420 5.20 17.03 4.66
C LEU A 420 5.56 17.44 6.09
N PHE A 421 6.03 16.52 6.93
CA PHE A 421 6.50 16.81 8.29
C PHE A 421 7.92 16.26 8.48
N THR A 422 8.68 16.83 9.41
CA THR A 422 9.94 16.23 9.83
C THR A 422 9.67 15.14 10.86
N ARG A 423 10.54 14.14 10.95
CA ARG A 423 10.52 13.11 12.00
C ARG A 423 11.91 13.02 12.62
N GLN A 424 11.95 13.02 13.95
CA GLN A 424 13.16 12.87 14.74
C GLN A 424 12.91 11.82 15.82
N THR A 425 13.76 10.80 15.92
CA THR A 425 13.67 9.81 17.00
C THR A 425 14.35 10.40 18.24
N SER A 426 13.61 10.58 19.33
CA SER A 426 14.21 10.96 20.62
C SER A 426 14.59 9.70 21.38
N GLU A 427 15.88 9.53 21.68
CA GLU A 427 16.33 8.49 22.61
C GLU A 427 15.79 8.81 24.01
N ALA A 428 15.09 7.86 24.63
CA ALA A 428 14.57 8.06 25.98
C ALA A 428 15.72 8.00 27.00
N ALA A 429 16.02 9.13 27.64
CA ALA A 429 16.93 9.14 28.79
C ALA A 429 16.29 8.35 29.96
N GLY A 430 16.83 7.17 30.28
CA GLY A 430 16.44 6.41 31.48
C GLY A 430 15.53 5.19 31.27
N GLY A 431 15.50 4.58 30.07
CA GLY A 431 14.80 3.31 29.84
C GLY A 431 13.30 3.44 29.54
N GLY A 432 12.84 4.64 29.15
CA GLY A 432 11.55 4.82 28.49
C GLY A 432 11.56 4.30 27.05
N GLU A 433 10.38 4.25 26.40
CA GLU A 433 10.31 3.91 24.97
C GLU A 433 10.80 5.08 24.12
N ASP A 434 11.60 4.79 23.08
CA ASP A 434 11.97 5.79 22.08
C ASP A 434 10.70 6.37 21.43
N GLU A 435 10.65 7.70 21.35
CA GLU A 435 9.46 8.40 20.86
C GLU A 435 9.79 9.29 19.66
N ASP A 436 8.97 9.17 18.61
CA ASP A 436 9.08 9.99 17.42
C ASP A 436 8.49 11.38 17.66
N LEU A 437 9.30 12.41 17.42
CA LEU A 437 8.90 13.81 17.42
C LEU A 437 8.69 14.31 15.99
N TYR A 438 7.58 15.02 15.75
CA TYR A 438 7.20 15.50 14.43
C TYR A 438 7.20 17.03 14.36
N GLY A 439 7.84 17.60 13.35
CA GLY A 439 7.98 19.05 13.17
C GLY A 439 7.48 19.55 11.81
N LEU A 440 7.38 20.88 11.68
CA LEU A 440 6.94 21.51 10.44
C LEU A 440 8.07 21.67 9.42
N THR A 441 7.82 21.20 8.21
CA THR A 441 8.61 21.51 6.99
C THR A 441 8.17 22.83 6.36
N PRO A 442 8.94 23.37 5.39
CA PRO A 442 8.45 24.37 4.43
C PRO A 442 7.01 24.18 3.97
N THR A 443 6.71 23.00 3.44
CA THR A 443 5.43 22.69 2.82
C THR A 443 4.29 22.68 3.83
N SER A 444 4.49 22.05 5.00
CA SER A 444 3.46 22.06 6.06
C SER A 444 3.22 23.43 6.69
N ARG A 445 4.18 24.35 6.66
CA ARG A 445 3.98 25.73 7.16
C ARG A 445 3.03 26.54 6.29
N LEU A 446 2.94 26.23 4.99
CA LEU A 446 1.92 26.82 4.10
C LEU A 446 0.48 26.44 4.49
N LEU A 447 0.32 25.47 5.39
CA LEU A 447 -0.99 24.99 5.85
C LEU A 447 -1.39 25.57 7.22
N VAL A 448 -0.50 26.30 7.90
CA VAL A 448 -0.79 26.91 9.20
C VAL A 448 -1.72 28.10 9.00
N ASP A 449 -2.86 28.08 9.70
CA ASP A 449 -3.83 29.17 9.76
C ASP A 449 -3.51 30.03 11.00
N ASP A 450 -2.52 30.92 10.86
CA ASP A 450 -2.33 31.95 11.87
C ASP A 450 -3.48 32.96 11.81
N SER A 451 -3.73 33.65 12.92
CA SER A 451 -4.85 34.58 13.12
C SER A 451 -4.87 35.81 12.18
N GLY A 452 -4.18 35.77 11.05
CA GLY A 452 -4.29 36.70 9.92
C GLY A 452 -4.77 36.09 8.60
N GLY A 453 -4.86 34.76 8.44
CA GLY A 453 -5.52 34.03 7.33
C GLY A 453 -5.03 34.33 5.88
N ARG A 454 -4.11 35.26 5.67
CA ARG A 454 -3.77 35.79 4.33
C ARG A 454 -2.78 34.95 3.52
N ARG A 455 -2.18 33.90 4.12
CA ARG A 455 -1.14 33.08 3.47
C ARG A 455 -1.36 31.57 3.57
N SER A 456 -2.41 31.11 4.27
CA SER A 456 -2.68 29.67 4.41
C SER A 456 -3.30 29.10 3.14
N LEU A 457 -2.77 27.97 2.67
CA LEU A 457 -3.33 27.16 1.60
C LEU A 457 -4.31 26.09 2.13
N ALA A 458 -4.54 26.01 3.45
CA ALA A 458 -5.49 25.07 4.04
C ALA A 458 -6.91 25.17 3.46
N PRO A 459 -7.51 26.38 3.25
CA PRO A 459 -8.83 26.49 2.62
C PRO A 459 -8.87 25.94 1.19
N PHE A 460 -7.78 26.13 0.42
CA PHE A 460 -7.66 25.59 -0.94
C PHE A 460 -7.54 24.07 -0.93
N VAL A 461 -6.75 23.49 -0.02
CA VAL A 461 -6.67 22.03 0.14
C VAL A 461 -8.05 21.46 0.48
N ARG A 462 -8.80 22.08 1.40
CA ARG A 462 -10.16 21.64 1.76
C ARG A 462 -11.11 21.66 0.56
N SER A 463 -11.12 22.75 -0.23
CA SER A 463 -12.04 22.87 -1.37
C SER A 463 -11.76 21.84 -2.46
N MET A 464 -10.50 21.44 -2.67
CA MET A 464 -10.14 20.47 -3.68
C MET A 464 -10.67 19.05 -3.41
N PHE A 465 -10.99 18.72 -2.16
CA PHE A 465 -11.56 17.43 -1.78
C PHE A 465 -13.03 17.51 -1.40
N ASP A 466 -13.72 18.59 -1.77
CA ASP A 466 -15.16 18.71 -1.57
C ASP A 466 -15.88 17.53 -2.29
N PRO A 467 -16.77 16.79 -1.60
CA PRO A 467 -17.53 15.70 -2.19
C PRO A 467 -18.27 16.07 -3.49
N VAL A 468 -18.72 17.33 -3.63
CA VAL A 468 -19.38 17.85 -4.83
C VAL A 468 -18.43 17.84 -6.04
N LEU A 469 -17.13 18.00 -5.83
CA LEU A 469 -16.11 17.99 -6.89
C LEU A 469 -15.55 16.58 -7.15
N MET A 470 -15.52 15.72 -6.13
CA MET A 470 -14.88 14.40 -6.21
C MET A 470 -15.82 13.26 -6.58
N ALA A 471 -17.13 13.36 -6.30
CA ALA A 471 -18.09 12.30 -6.60
C ALA A 471 -19.53 12.82 -6.81
N PRO A 472 -19.88 13.35 -8.00
CA PRO A 472 -21.25 13.75 -8.30
C PRO A 472 -22.26 12.59 -8.27
N SER A 473 -21.78 11.35 -8.43
CA SER A 473 -22.59 10.12 -8.52
C SER A 473 -22.85 9.41 -7.19
N LEU A 474 -22.39 9.96 -6.06
CA LEU A 474 -22.71 9.45 -4.71
C LEU A 474 -23.95 10.14 -4.09
N ARG A 475 -24.87 10.64 -4.92
CA ARG A 475 -26.19 11.13 -4.51
C ARG A 475 -27.31 10.16 -4.88
#